data_AF-A0A820W8I8-F1
#
_entry.id   AF-A0A820W8I8-F1
#
_cell.length_a   1.000
_cell.length_b   1.000
_cell.length_c   1.000
_cell.angle_alpha   90.00
_cell.angle_beta   90.00
_cell.angle_gamma   90.00
#
_symmetry.space_group_name_H-M   'P 1'
#
loop_
_entity.id
_entity.type
_entity.pdbx_description
1 polymer ?
#
loop_
_entity_poly.entity_id
_entity_poly.type
_entity_poly.pdbx_seq_one_letter_code
_entity_poly.pdbx_strand_id
1 'polypeptide(L)' 'GEEDEVSIKEAAEAVVKGMNFQGEVKYDLARADGQFKKTASNKKLRSYLPDFKFTPLDEAIKFTCDWFEANYENARK' A
#
# COMPACT_ATOMS: atom_id res chain seq x y z
N GLY A 1 -2.52 5.73 -12.90
CA GLY A 1 -2.56 6.87 -11.97
C GLY A 1 -3.82 6.79 -11.14
N GLU A 2 -4.96 7.11 -11.74
CA GLU A 2 -6.27 6.66 -11.24
C GLU A 2 -6.42 5.14 -11.36
N GLU A 3 -5.92 4.61 -12.48
CA GLU A 3 -5.96 3.17 -12.79
C GLU A 3 -5.06 2.29 -11.89
N ASP A 4 -4.21 2.91 -11.07
CA ASP A 4 -3.29 2.22 -10.15
C ASP A 4 -3.81 2.29 -8.69
N GLU A 5 -5.03 2.80 -8.48
CA GLU A 5 -5.65 2.81 -7.15
C GLU A 5 -5.92 1.40 -6.66
N VAL A 6 -5.55 1.14 -5.40
CA VAL A 6 -5.85 -0.11 -4.71
C VAL A 6 -6.81 0.13 -3.57
N SER A 7 -7.70 -0.83 -3.34
CA SER A 7 -8.58 -0.86 -2.19
C SER A 7 -7.80 -1.13 -0.89
N ILE A 8 -8.43 -0.82 0.25
CA ILE A 8 -7.89 -1.18 1.58
C ILE A 8 -7.67 -2.68 1.70
N LYS A 9 -8.52 -3.49 1.07
CA LYS A 9 -8.39 -4.94 1.04
C LYS A 9 -7.11 -5.38 0.34
N GLU A 10 -6.87 -4.88 -0.88
CA GLU A 10 -5.68 -5.21 -1.67
C GLU A 10 -4.39 -4.73 -0.96
N ALA A 11 -4.43 -3.56 -0.33
CA ALA A 11 -3.31 -3.08 0.48
C ALA A 11 -3.03 -4.00 1.68
N ALA A 12 -4.07 -4.48 2.37
CA ALA A 12 -3.92 -5.43 3.47
C ALA A 12 -3.35 -6.78 3.00
N GLU A 13 -3.83 -7.29 1.86
CA GLU A 13 -3.33 -8.53 1.25
C GLU A 13 -1.85 -8.41 0.85
N ALA A 14 -1.43 -7.27 0.31
CA ALA A 14 -0.03 -6.99 -0.01
C ALA A 14 0.87 -7.04 1.24
N VAL A 15 0.40 -6.51 2.37
CA VAL A 15 1.14 -6.56 3.64
C VAL A 15 1.17 -7.99 4.21
N VAL A 16 0.06 -8.72 4.16
CA VAL A 16 -0.01 -10.14 4.60
C VAL A 16 1.01 -10.98 3.83
N LYS A 17 1.08 -10.80 2.52
CA LYS A 17 2.09 -11.43 1.65
C LYS A 17 3.50 -10.94 1.99
N GLY A 18 3.68 -9.64 2.20
CA GLY A 18 4.97 -9.02 2.52
C GLY A 18 5.59 -9.53 3.82
N MET A 19 4.76 -9.71 4.85
CA MET A 19 5.12 -10.22 6.18
C MET A 19 5.07 -11.75 6.29
N ASN A 20 4.75 -12.46 5.19
CA ASN A 20 4.55 -13.92 5.18
C ASN A 20 3.58 -14.43 6.27
N PHE A 21 2.51 -13.69 6.54
CA PHE A 21 1.52 -14.03 7.55
C PHE A 21 0.56 -15.13 7.05
N GLN A 22 0.43 -16.22 7.83
CA GLN A 22 -0.38 -17.40 7.47
C GLN A 22 -1.67 -17.52 8.29
N GLY A 23 -1.97 -16.53 9.13
CA GLY A 23 -3.16 -16.52 9.96
C GLY A 23 -4.40 -16.01 9.23
N GLU A 24 -5.53 -16.02 9.94
CA GLU A 24 -6.81 -15.52 9.42
C GLU A 24 -6.85 -13.99 9.41
N VAL A 25 -7.31 -13.41 8.30
CA VAL A 25 -7.56 -11.97 8.15
C VAL A 25 -9.06 -11.72 8.27
N LYS A 26 -9.46 -10.94 9.29
CA LYS A 26 -10.86 -10.54 9.52
C LYS A 26 -11.05 -9.06 9.29
N TYR A 27 -12.07 -8.71 8.51
CA TYR A 27 -12.48 -7.33 8.29
C TYR A 27 -13.62 -6.98 9.24
N ASP A 28 -13.37 -6.06 10.17
CA ASP A 28 -14.36 -5.58 11.12
C ASP A 28 -15.23 -4.49 10.47
N LEU A 29 -16.46 -4.87 10.09
CA LEU A 29 -17.44 -3.99 9.44
C LEU A 29 -18.23 -3.13 10.43
N ALA A 30 -17.98 -3.24 11.74
CA ALA A 30 -18.65 -2.39 12.73
C ALA A 30 -18.09 -0.97 12.77
N ARG A 31 -16.92 -0.74 12.17
CA ARG A 31 -16.25 0.57 12.10
C ARG A 31 -16.59 1.29 10.80
N ALA A 32 -16.60 2.62 10.84
CA ALA A 32 -16.85 3.43 9.65
C ALA A 32 -15.66 3.36 8.67
N ASP A 33 -15.94 3.15 7.39
CA ASP A 33 -14.94 2.98 6.31
C ASP A 33 -14.17 4.26 5.93
N GLY A 34 -14.54 5.41 6.52
CA GLY A 34 -13.97 6.71 6.17
C GLY A 34 -14.35 7.15 4.75
N GLN A 35 -13.49 7.94 4.12
CA GLN A 35 -13.72 8.42 2.75
C GLN A 35 -13.41 7.30 1.74
N PHE A 36 -14.41 6.88 0.97
CA PHE A 36 -14.30 5.76 0.02
C PHE A 36 -13.24 5.97 -1.08
N LYS A 37 -13.12 7.20 -1.60
CA LYS A 37 -12.11 7.56 -2.61
C LYS A 37 -11.53 8.94 -2.36
N LYS A 38 -10.22 9.06 -2.55
CA LYS A 38 -9.45 10.32 -2.55
C LYS A 38 -8.64 10.45 -3.83
N THR A 39 -9.33 10.20 -4.92
CA THR A 39 -8.73 10.07 -6.23
C THR A 39 -8.07 11.37 -6.68
N ALA A 40 -6.79 11.26 -7.06
CA ALA A 40 -5.98 12.37 -7.49
C ALA A 40 -5.49 12.16 -8.93
N SER A 41 -5.55 13.22 -9.73
CA SER A 41 -5.06 13.19 -11.11
C SER A 41 -3.55 13.39 -11.17
N ASN A 42 -2.84 12.45 -11.79
CA ASN A 42 -1.39 12.57 -12.05
C ASN A 42 -1.08 13.19 -13.43
N LYS A 43 -2.06 13.75 -14.14
CA LYS A 43 -1.89 14.30 -15.50
C LYS A 43 -0.75 15.32 -15.59
N LYS A 44 -0.64 16.21 -14.62
CA LYS A 44 0.45 17.21 -14.56
C LYS A 44 1.82 16.54 -14.40
N LEU A 45 1.94 15.52 -13.55
CA LEU A 45 3.20 14.78 -13.41
C LEU A 45 3.59 14.12 -14.74
N ARG A 46 2.63 13.46 -15.41
CA ARG A 46 2.86 12.76 -16.67
C ARG A 46 3.18 13.71 -17.84
N SER A 47 2.73 14.97 -17.81
CA SER A 47 3.13 15.95 -18.82
C SER A 47 4.59 16.36 -18.71
N TYR A 48 5.17 16.34 -17.50
CA TYR A 48 6.59 16.64 -17.30
C TYR A 48 7.48 15.39 -17.38
N LEU A 49 6.99 14.26 -16.90
CA LEU A 49 7.74 13.00 -16.77
C LEU A 49 6.90 11.83 -17.30
N PRO A 50 6.75 11.69 -18.63
CA PRO A 50 5.92 10.65 -19.22
C PRO A 50 6.47 9.25 -18.91
N ASP A 51 7.79 9.07 -18.99
CA ASP A 51 8.45 7.77 -18.89
C ASP A 51 8.86 7.38 -17.46
N PHE A 52 8.49 8.17 -16.45
CA PHE A 52 8.79 7.85 -15.07
C PHE A 52 8.10 6.54 -14.66
N LYS A 53 8.87 5.60 -14.13
CA LYS A 53 8.37 4.31 -13.65
C LYS A 53 8.33 4.33 -12.13
N PHE A 54 7.12 4.19 -11.58
CA PHE A 54 6.95 3.95 -10.16
C PHE A 54 7.40 2.53 -9.82
N THR A 55 7.90 2.35 -8.60
CA THR A 55 8.12 1.01 -8.05
C THR A 55 6.78 0.27 -7.98
N PRO A 56 6.71 -0.99 -8.43
CA PRO A 56 5.52 -1.82 -8.26
C PRO A 56 5.11 -1.90 -6.79
N LEU A 57 3.80 -1.81 -6.51
CA LEU A 57 3.30 -1.72 -5.13
C LEU A 57 3.74 -2.92 -4.28
N ASP A 58 3.60 -4.14 -4.79
CA ASP A 58 4.02 -5.37 -4.11
C ASP A 58 5.50 -5.35 -3.71
N GLU A 59 6.37 -4.85 -4.58
CA GLU A 59 7.81 -4.74 -4.32
C GLU A 59 8.09 -3.71 -3.24
N ALA A 60 7.45 -2.54 -3.33
CA ALA A 60 7.59 -1.48 -2.33
C ALA A 60 7.09 -1.90 -0.94
N ILE A 61 5.96 -2.61 -0.87
CA ILE A 61 5.41 -3.12 0.39
C ILE A 61 6.35 -4.17 0.98
N LYS A 62 6.82 -5.14 0.19
CA LYS A 62 7.78 -6.16 0.66
C LYS A 62 9.03 -5.53 1.25
N PHE A 63 9.64 -4.58 0.53
CA PHE A 63 10.80 -3.84 1.02
C PHE A 63 10.52 -3.12 2.35
N THR A 64 9.34 -2.50 2.46
CA THR A 64 8.94 -1.77 3.67
C THR A 64 8.71 -2.72 4.85
N CYS A 65 8.09 -3.88 4.62
CA CYS A 65 7.92 -4.93 5.63
C CYS A 65 9.28 -5.43 6.14
N ASP A 66 10.21 -5.76 5.24
CA ASP A 66 11.56 -6.21 5.59
C ASP A 66 12.33 -5.17 6.41
N TRP A 67 12.22 -3.89 6.02
CA TRP A 67 12.83 -2.80 6.77
C TRP A 67 12.23 -2.68 8.17
N PHE A 68 10.90 -2.79 8.30
CA PHE A 68 10.23 -2.68 9.59
C PHE A 68 10.66 -3.79 10.55
N GLU A 69 10.72 -5.04 10.08
CA GLU A 69 11.21 -6.17 10.88
C GLU A 69 12.66 -5.97 11.33
N ALA A 70 13.53 -5.54 10.41
CA ALA A 70 14.95 -5.32 10.71
C ALA A 70 15.20 -4.14 11.66
N ASN A 71 14.26 -3.21 11.79
CA ASN A 71 14.42 -1.96 12.54
C ASN A 71 13.37 -1.76 13.64
N TYR A 72 12.69 -2.83 14.05
CA TYR A 72 11.53 -2.76 14.95
C TYR A 72 11.79 -1.97 16.24
N GLU A 73 12.99 -2.08 16.81
CA GLU A 73 13.37 -1.36 18.04
C GLU A 73 13.47 0.16 17.87
N ASN A 74 13.79 0.63 16.66
CA ASN A 74 13.99 2.04 16.34
C ASN A 74 12.81 2.65 15.59
N ALA A 75 11.91 1.82 15.05
CA ALA A 75 10.72 2.26 14.36
C ALA A 75 9.76 2.97 15.33
N ARG A 76 9.04 3.98 14.83
CA ARG A 76 7.94 4.60 15.58
C ARG A 76 6.79 3.59 15.67
N LYS A 77 6.33 3.32 16.89
CA LYS A 77 5.27 2.36 17.22
C LYS A 77 4.13 3.03 17.98
#